data_AF-A0A8C9BZ78-F1
#
_entry.id   AF-A0A8C9BZ78-F1
#
_cell.length_a   1.000
_cell.length_b   1.000
_cell.length_c   1.000
_cell.angle_alpha   90.00
_cell.angle_beta   90.00
_cell.angle_gamma   90.00
#
_symmetry.space_group_name_H-M   'P 1'
#
loop_
_entity.id
_entity.type
_entity.pdbx_description
1 polymer ?
#
loop_
_entity_poly.entity_id
_entity_poly.type
_entity_poly.pdbx_seq_one_letter_code
_entity_poly.pdbx_strand_id
1 'polypeptide(L)'
;ERGAAEARGDARLQVALLPQLFDLLVLVQQHASLLRQVPRTLAGEGLAQLQARAALAGHRRAHSTLELEEIRKCGMKNFRNIQVDEANLLTWQGLIVPDNPPYDKGAFRIEINFPAEYPFKPPKITFKTKIYHPNIDEKGQVCLPVISAENWKPATKTDQVIQSLIALVNDPQPEHPLRADLAEEYSKDRKKFCKNAEEFTKKYGEKRPVD
;
A
#
# COMPACT_ATOMS: atom_id res chain seq x y z
N GLU A 1 8.75 3.07 55.51
CA GLU A 1 7.92 3.39 54.33
C GLU A 1 8.78 3.30 53.08
N ARG A 2 8.60 2.25 52.27
CA ARG A 2 9.26 2.06 50.97
C ARG A 2 8.18 1.92 49.90
N GLY A 3 8.37 2.65 48.80
CA GLY A 3 7.39 2.82 47.73
C GLY A 3 7.09 1.56 46.94
N ALA A 4 5.83 1.45 46.52
CA ALA A 4 5.34 0.56 45.48
C ALA A 4 4.93 1.44 44.28
N ALA A 5 5.75 1.41 43.23
CA ALA A 5 5.43 2.00 41.93
C ALA A 5 5.63 0.91 40.89
N GLU A 6 4.57 0.18 40.56
CA GLU A 6 4.61 -0.77 39.45
C GLU A 6 3.25 -0.86 38.76
N ALA A 7 3.31 -0.91 37.42
CA ALA A 7 2.27 -1.32 36.49
C ALA A 7 0.99 -0.47 36.40
N ARG A 8 1.08 0.72 35.80
CA ARG A 8 -0.02 1.24 34.94
C ARG A 8 0.30 0.90 33.49
N GLY A 9 0.06 -0.36 33.14
CA GLY A 9 0.01 -0.83 31.76
C GLY A 9 -1.17 -0.19 31.03
N ASP A 10 -0.88 0.31 29.85
CA ASP A 10 -1.69 1.18 29.01
C ASP A 10 -3.01 0.55 28.54
N ALA A 11 -4.11 0.87 29.24
CA ALA A 11 -5.46 0.44 28.88
C ALA A 11 -6.01 1.11 27.59
N ARG A 12 -5.25 2.01 26.95
CA ARG A 12 -5.69 2.67 25.70
C ARG A 12 -5.42 1.84 24.45
N LEU A 13 -4.47 0.90 24.51
CA LEU A 13 -4.15 -0.01 23.39
C LEU A 13 -5.21 -1.11 23.18
N GLN A 14 -5.98 -1.48 24.21
CA GLN A 14 -7.05 -2.48 24.08
C GLN A 14 -8.35 -1.92 23.45
N VAL A 15 -8.58 -0.60 23.52
CA VAL A 15 -9.81 0.02 22.97
C VAL A 15 -9.74 0.21 21.44
N ALA A 16 -8.54 0.33 20.88
CA ALA A 16 -8.34 0.53 19.44
C ALA A 16 -8.56 -0.72 18.57
N LEU A 17 -8.60 -1.92 19.17
CA LEU A 17 -8.78 -3.21 18.47
C LEU A 17 -10.23 -3.71 18.47
N LEU A 18 -11.09 -3.13 19.32
CA LEU A 18 -12.49 -3.53 19.49
C LEU A 18 -13.36 -3.36 18.21
N PRO A 19 -13.23 -2.28 17.42
CA PRO A 19 -13.99 -2.15 16.16
C PRO A 19 -13.60 -3.22 15.15
N GLN A 20 -12.30 -3.57 15.08
CA GLN A 20 -11.80 -4.55 14.12
C GLN A 20 -12.15 -5.98 14.48
N LEU A 21 -12.17 -6.30 15.78
CA LEU A 21 -12.68 -7.59 16.25
C LEU A 21 -14.19 -7.70 16.04
N PHE A 22 -14.93 -6.60 16.16
CA PHE A 22 -16.37 -6.58 15.87
C PHE A 22 -16.65 -6.80 14.38
N ASP A 23 -15.92 -6.13 13.49
CA ASP A 23 -16.03 -6.36 12.05
C ASP A 23 -15.62 -7.78 11.67
N LEU A 24 -14.55 -8.34 12.26
CA LEU A 24 -14.13 -9.72 12.04
C LEU A 24 -15.16 -10.73 12.57
N LEU A 25 -15.79 -10.46 13.71
CA LEU A 25 -16.83 -11.31 14.30
C LEU A 25 -18.12 -11.26 13.48
N VAL A 26 -18.52 -10.09 13.00
CA VAL A 26 -19.65 -9.91 12.07
C VAL A 26 -19.36 -10.62 10.75
N LEU A 27 -18.13 -10.55 10.23
CA LEU A 27 -17.71 -11.25 9.02
C LEU A 27 -17.74 -12.79 9.21
N VAL A 28 -17.23 -13.29 10.34
CA VAL A 28 -17.26 -14.72 10.68
C VAL A 28 -18.69 -15.20 10.91
N GLN A 29 -19.55 -14.38 11.52
CA GLN A 29 -20.97 -14.71 11.74
C GLN A 29 -21.80 -14.63 10.45
N GLN A 30 -21.54 -13.68 9.55
CA GLN A 30 -22.17 -13.61 8.23
C GLN A 30 -21.71 -14.77 7.33
N HIS A 31 -20.42 -15.11 7.36
CA HIS A 31 -19.90 -16.27 6.63
C HIS A 31 -20.44 -17.60 7.19
N ALA A 32 -20.52 -17.74 8.52
CA ALA A 32 -21.06 -18.92 9.18
C ALA A 32 -22.59 -19.07 9.04
N SER A 33 -23.34 -17.99 8.84
CA SER A 33 -24.78 -18.04 8.60
C SER A 33 -25.10 -18.38 7.14
N LEU A 34 -24.30 -17.89 6.18
CA LEU A 34 -24.39 -18.29 4.76
C LEU A 34 -24.08 -19.79 4.56
N LEU A 35 -23.10 -20.33 5.30
CA LEU A 35 -22.75 -21.76 5.23
C LEU A 35 -23.82 -22.69 5.83
N ARG A 36 -24.71 -22.20 6.71
CA ARG A 36 -25.78 -23.01 7.33
C ARG A 36 -27.04 -23.17 6.47
N GLN A 37 -27.19 -22.39 5.40
CA GLN A 37 -28.37 -22.44 4.53
C GLN A 37 -28.18 -23.27 3.25
N VAL A 38 -27.03 -23.94 3.09
CA VAL A 38 -26.71 -24.69 1.87
C VAL A 38 -27.23 -26.14 1.95
N PRO A 39 -28.11 -26.58 1.03
CA PRO A 39 -28.53 -27.97 0.98
C PRO A 39 -27.35 -28.86 0.57
N ARG A 40 -27.05 -29.87 1.39
CA ARG A 40 -26.06 -30.92 1.09
C ARG A 40 -26.59 -31.82 -0.03
N THR A 41 -26.44 -31.40 -1.27
CA THR A 41 -26.59 -32.29 -2.42
C THR A 41 -25.28 -32.32 -3.22
N LEU A 42 -24.91 -33.52 -3.67
CA LEU A 42 -23.56 -33.95 -4.10
C LEU A 42 -23.00 -33.30 -5.38
N ALA A 43 -23.52 -32.14 -5.79
CA ALA A 43 -22.91 -31.21 -6.75
C ALA A 43 -22.25 -29.98 -6.06
N GLY A 44 -22.21 -29.98 -4.73
CA GLY A 44 -22.11 -28.78 -3.90
C GLY A 44 -20.73 -28.22 -3.60
N GLU A 45 -19.62 -28.95 -3.80
CA GLU A 45 -18.28 -28.41 -3.48
C GLU A 45 -17.86 -27.32 -4.48
N GLY A 46 -18.12 -27.52 -5.77
CA GLY A 46 -17.80 -26.54 -6.81
C GLY A 46 -18.64 -25.26 -6.69
N LEU A 47 -19.96 -25.40 -6.48
CA LEU A 47 -20.86 -24.24 -6.38
C LEU A 47 -20.61 -23.43 -5.10
N ALA A 48 -20.40 -24.10 -3.96
CA ALA A 48 -20.08 -23.41 -2.71
C ALA A 48 -18.73 -22.69 -2.79
N GLN A 49 -17.70 -23.29 -3.42
CA GLN A 49 -16.43 -22.61 -3.68
C GLN A 49 -16.59 -21.41 -4.62
N LEU A 50 -17.38 -21.54 -5.70
CA LEU A 50 -17.67 -20.43 -6.60
C LEU A 50 -18.40 -19.28 -5.89
N GLN A 51 -19.39 -19.60 -5.05
CA GLN A 51 -20.14 -18.62 -4.25
C GLN A 51 -19.25 -17.92 -3.22
N ALA A 52 -18.38 -18.66 -2.51
CA ALA A 52 -17.41 -18.08 -1.58
C ALA A 52 -16.41 -17.15 -2.29
N ARG A 53 -15.92 -17.54 -3.48
CA ARG A 53 -15.04 -16.70 -4.31
C ARG A 53 -15.75 -15.44 -4.79
N ALA A 54 -17.03 -15.55 -5.17
CA ALA A 54 -17.84 -14.40 -5.58
C ALA A 54 -18.09 -13.43 -4.42
N ALA A 55 -18.40 -13.94 -3.21
CA ALA A 55 -18.58 -13.13 -2.01
C ALA A 55 -17.28 -12.39 -1.61
N LEU A 56 -16.14 -13.08 -1.61
CA LEU A 56 -14.82 -12.48 -1.37
C LEU A 56 -14.46 -11.43 -2.43
N ALA A 57 -14.79 -11.69 -3.70
CA ALA A 57 -14.59 -10.73 -4.78
C ALA A 57 -15.46 -9.48 -4.61
N GLY A 58 -16.72 -9.63 -4.18
CA GLY A 58 -17.61 -8.53 -3.85
C GLY A 58 -17.10 -7.68 -2.68
N HIS A 59 -16.66 -8.34 -1.60
CA HIS A 59 -16.09 -7.65 -0.43
C HIS A 59 -14.83 -6.86 -0.78
N ARG A 60 -13.89 -7.47 -1.50
CA ARG A 60 -12.65 -6.83 -1.95
C ARG A 60 -12.93 -5.58 -2.81
N ARG A 61 -13.85 -5.71 -3.78
CA ARG A 61 -14.26 -4.60 -4.66
C ARG A 61 -14.89 -3.47 -3.85
N ALA A 62 -15.77 -3.78 -2.90
CA ALA A 62 -16.39 -2.78 -2.05
C ALA A 62 -15.34 -2.06 -1.19
N HIS A 63 -14.43 -2.80 -0.56
CA HIS A 63 -13.38 -2.23 0.30
C HIS A 63 -12.45 -1.29 -0.49
N SER A 64 -11.94 -1.74 -1.64
CA SER A 64 -11.06 -0.90 -2.47
C SER A 64 -11.80 0.34 -2.98
N THR A 65 -13.05 0.20 -3.43
CA THR A 65 -13.83 1.35 -3.94
C THR A 65 -14.07 2.40 -2.85
N LEU A 66 -14.38 1.98 -1.61
CA LEU A 66 -14.53 2.89 -0.49
C LEU A 66 -13.23 3.64 -0.17
N GLU A 67 -12.10 2.93 -0.14
CA GLU A 67 -10.79 3.57 0.06
C GLU A 67 -10.46 4.57 -1.05
N LEU A 68 -10.81 4.27 -2.30
CA LEU A 68 -10.60 5.17 -3.43
C LEU A 68 -11.39 6.47 -3.27
N GLU A 69 -12.66 6.38 -2.83
CA GLU A 69 -13.50 7.54 -2.55
C GLU A 69 -12.94 8.38 -1.40
N GLU A 70 -12.47 7.73 -0.33
CA GLU A 70 -11.82 8.41 0.80
C GLU A 70 -10.55 9.16 0.35
N ILE A 71 -9.69 8.53 -0.45
CA ILE A 71 -8.46 9.15 -0.97
C ILE A 71 -8.78 10.34 -1.87
N ARG A 72 -9.76 10.20 -2.77
CA ARG A 72 -10.21 11.29 -3.66
C ARG A 72 -10.79 12.46 -2.86
N LYS A 73 -11.53 12.18 -1.78
CA LYS A 73 -12.12 13.19 -0.90
C LYS A 73 -11.08 13.89 -0.02
N CYS A 74 -10.10 13.14 0.48
CA CYS A 74 -9.01 13.68 1.30
C CYS A 74 -8.07 14.58 0.48
N GLY A 75 -7.95 14.32 -0.83
CA GLY A 75 -7.17 15.17 -1.74
C GLY A 75 -5.68 15.14 -1.41
N MET A 76 -5.05 13.95 -1.50
CA MET A 76 -3.62 13.81 -1.27
C MET A 76 -2.82 14.66 -2.27
N LYS A 77 -2.16 15.73 -1.79
CA LYS A 77 -1.38 16.65 -2.63
C LYS A 77 -0.29 15.93 -3.43
N ASN A 78 0.32 14.92 -2.82
CA ASN A 78 1.52 14.25 -3.34
C ASN A 78 1.18 12.98 -4.13
N PHE A 79 -0.11 12.67 -4.31
CA PHE A 79 -0.58 11.56 -5.13
C PHE A 79 -1.76 11.99 -6.00
N ARG A 80 -1.48 12.20 -7.29
CA ARG A 80 -2.38 12.82 -8.25
C ARG A 80 -2.72 11.87 -9.40
N ASN A 81 -3.65 12.31 -10.25
CA ASN A 81 -4.04 11.60 -11.48
C ASN A 81 -4.40 10.12 -11.24
N ILE A 82 -5.19 9.87 -10.19
CA ILE A 82 -5.60 8.52 -9.81
C ILE A 82 -6.57 7.97 -10.85
N GLN A 83 -6.11 6.98 -11.60
CA GLN A 83 -6.86 6.25 -12.61
C GLN A 83 -7.13 4.84 -12.08
N VAL A 84 -8.38 4.43 -12.14
CA VAL A 84 -8.80 3.07 -11.78
C VAL A 84 -9.59 2.53 -12.97
N ASP A 85 -9.21 1.35 -13.43
CA ASP A 85 -9.91 0.68 -14.53
C ASP A 85 -11.29 0.21 -14.03
N GLU A 86 -12.36 0.63 -14.71
CA GLU A 86 -13.73 0.22 -14.39
C GLU A 86 -13.93 -1.29 -14.55
N ALA A 87 -13.22 -1.92 -15.48
CA ALA A 87 -13.23 -3.37 -15.67
C ALA A 87 -12.41 -4.10 -14.60
N ASN A 88 -11.38 -3.44 -14.05
CA ASN A 88 -10.48 -3.99 -13.03
C ASN A 88 -10.20 -3.00 -11.90
N LEU A 89 -11.14 -2.91 -10.97
CA LEU A 89 -11.05 -2.09 -9.75
C LEU A 89 -9.93 -2.50 -8.77
N LEU A 90 -9.16 -3.56 -9.09
CA LEU A 90 -8.03 -4.07 -8.30
C LEU A 90 -6.68 -3.60 -8.81
N THR A 91 -6.64 -2.81 -9.88
CA THR A 91 -5.42 -2.20 -10.37
C THR A 91 -5.62 -0.70 -10.42
N TRP A 92 -4.87 0.01 -9.58
CA TRP A 92 -4.91 1.46 -9.54
C TRP A 92 -3.62 1.99 -10.11
N GLN A 93 -3.72 3.10 -10.84
CA GLN A 93 -2.57 3.87 -11.26
C GLN A 93 -2.69 5.27 -10.70
N GLY A 94 -1.56 5.85 -10.36
CA GLY A 94 -1.50 7.23 -9.93
C GLY A 94 -0.10 7.77 -10.02
N LEU A 95 0.01 9.07 -9.82
CA LEU A 95 1.22 9.83 -10.03
C LEU A 95 1.70 10.36 -8.69
N ILE A 96 2.86 9.88 -8.23
CA ILE A 96 3.54 10.45 -7.08
C ILE A 96 4.19 11.76 -7.51
N VAL A 97 3.99 12.79 -6.71
CA VAL A 97 4.57 14.12 -6.89
C VAL A 97 5.44 14.42 -5.67
N PRO A 98 6.75 14.11 -5.72
CA PRO A 98 7.66 14.41 -4.61
C PRO A 98 7.86 15.92 -4.44
N ASP A 99 8.01 16.38 -3.22
CA ASP A 99 8.25 17.80 -2.91
C ASP A 99 9.74 18.13 -2.79
N ASN A 100 10.55 17.12 -2.50
CA ASN A 100 11.95 17.31 -2.14
C ASN A 100 12.90 16.98 -3.32
N PRO A 101 13.96 17.78 -3.50
CA PRO A 101 15.09 17.38 -4.35
C PRO A 101 15.68 16.05 -3.87
N PRO A 102 16.18 15.20 -4.78
CA PRO A 102 16.41 15.47 -6.21
C PRO A 102 15.22 15.14 -7.13
N TYR A 103 14.08 14.76 -6.58
CA TYR A 103 12.93 14.23 -7.34
C TYR A 103 11.82 15.25 -7.61
N ASP A 104 11.93 16.46 -7.04
CA ASP A 104 10.97 17.57 -7.13
C ASP A 104 10.78 18.14 -8.55
N LYS A 105 11.64 17.77 -9.52
CA LYS A 105 11.54 18.24 -10.91
C LYS A 105 10.65 17.37 -11.80
N GLY A 106 10.19 16.23 -11.31
CA GLY A 106 9.35 15.31 -12.06
C GLY A 106 8.23 14.73 -11.21
N ALA A 107 7.52 13.79 -11.80
CA ALA A 107 6.52 12.98 -11.13
C ALA A 107 6.66 11.51 -11.57
N PHE A 108 6.21 10.57 -10.75
CA PHE A 108 6.47 9.15 -10.95
C PHE A 108 5.18 8.36 -10.91
N ARG A 109 4.85 7.71 -12.04
CA ARG A 109 3.67 6.86 -12.13
C ARG A 109 3.95 5.55 -11.43
N ILE A 110 3.03 5.20 -10.55
CA ILE A 110 2.99 3.91 -9.88
C ILE A 110 1.73 3.17 -10.26
N GLU A 111 1.80 1.86 -10.15
CA GLU A 111 0.67 0.96 -10.22
C GLU A 111 0.57 0.19 -8.90
N ILE A 112 -0.63 0.16 -8.34
CA ILE A 112 -0.98 -0.59 -7.14
C ILE A 112 -1.89 -1.74 -7.57
N ASN A 113 -1.43 -2.96 -7.35
CA ASN A 113 -2.17 -4.17 -7.68
C ASN A 113 -2.63 -4.85 -6.38
N PHE A 114 -3.94 -4.93 -6.19
CA PHE A 114 -4.57 -5.60 -5.06
C PHE A 114 -4.75 -7.08 -5.36
N PRO A 115 -4.18 -8.01 -4.56
CA PRO A 115 -4.37 -9.44 -4.76
C PRO A 115 -5.82 -9.86 -4.52
N ALA A 116 -6.19 -11.05 -4.98
CA ALA A 116 -7.54 -11.59 -4.78
C ALA A 116 -7.90 -11.74 -3.30
N GLU A 117 -6.90 -11.93 -2.44
CA GLU A 117 -7.06 -12.11 -1.01
C GLU A 117 -6.99 -10.79 -0.22
N TYR A 118 -6.92 -9.63 -0.88
CA TYR A 118 -6.97 -8.33 -0.19
C TYR A 118 -8.30 -8.18 0.59
N PRO A 119 -8.28 -7.69 1.85
CA PRO A 119 -7.15 -7.12 2.59
C PRO A 119 -6.30 -8.10 3.41
N PHE A 120 -6.51 -9.42 3.31
CA PHE A 120 -5.70 -10.42 4.04
C PHE A 120 -4.28 -10.59 3.49
N LYS A 121 -4.05 -10.25 2.23
CA LYS A 121 -2.71 -10.13 1.63
C LYS A 121 -2.43 -8.68 1.23
N PRO A 122 -1.18 -8.20 1.35
CA PRO A 122 -0.82 -6.82 1.01
C PRO A 122 -0.95 -6.54 -0.49
N PRO A 123 -1.20 -5.28 -0.88
CA PRO A 123 -1.08 -4.85 -2.27
C PRO A 123 0.38 -4.88 -2.73
N LYS A 124 0.59 -4.98 -4.04
CA LYS A 124 1.91 -4.85 -4.66
C LYS A 124 1.99 -3.52 -5.38
N ILE A 125 3.10 -2.80 -5.17
CA ILE A 125 3.36 -1.52 -5.84
C ILE A 125 4.48 -1.69 -6.84
N THR A 126 4.34 -1.07 -8.01
CA THR A 126 5.40 -1.05 -9.03
C THR A 126 5.45 0.32 -9.70
N PHE A 127 6.64 0.88 -9.80
CA PHE A 127 6.91 2.09 -10.57
C PHE A 127 6.86 1.78 -12.06
N LYS A 128 6.01 2.50 -12.79
CA LYS A 128 5.97 2.47 -14.25
C LYS A 128 6.94 3.48 -14.86
N THR A 129 7.15 4.60 -14.17
CA THR A 129 8.17 5.58 -14.52
C THR A 129 9.52 5.17 -13.93
N LYS A 130 10.58 5.18 -14.73
CA LYS A 130 11.93 4.89 -14.25
C LYS A 130 12.35 5.95 -13.21
N ILE A 131 13.02 5.52 -12.16
CA ILE A 131 13.53 6.40 -11.09
C ILE A 131 14.95 6.00 -10.70
N TYR A 132 15.78 6.99 -10.39
CA TYR A 132 17.14 6.78 -9.89
C TYR A 132 17.12 6.79 -8.36
N HIS A 133 16.80 5.66 -7.74
CA HIS A 133 16.59 5.55 -6.29
C HIS A 133 17.22 4.26 -5.75
N PRO A 134 17.91 4.27 -4.59
CA PRO A 134 18.58 3.08 -4.07
C PRO A 134 17.59 1.99 -3.61
N ASN A 135 16.39 2.36 -3.15
CA ASN A 135 15.36 1.42 -2.69
C ASN A 135 14.37 0.97 -3.79
N ILE A 136 14.58 1.34 -5.05
CA ILE A 136 13.71 0.96 -6.18
C ILE A 136 14.58 0.35 -7.28
N ASP A 137 14.23 -0.86 -7.73
CA ASP A 137 15.00 -1.54 -8.77
C ASP A 137 14.70 -0.98 -10.18
N GLU A 138 15.45 -1.45 -11.19
CA GLU A 138 15.26 -1.00 -12.58
C GLU A 138 13.92 -1.44 -13.21
N LYS A 139 13.26 -2.45 -12.61
CA LYS A 139 11.93 -2.92 -13.01
C LYS A 139 10.81 -2.17 -12.27
N GLY A 140 11.17 -1.23 -11.39
CA GLY A 140 10.25 -0.44 -10.59
C GLY A 140 9.71 -1.14 -9.34
N GLN A 141 10.31 -2.26 -8.92
CA GLN A 141 9.95 -2.94 -7.68
C GLN A 141 10.48 -2.17 -6.47
N VAL A 142 9.71 -2.17 -5.39
CA VAL A 142 10.04 -1.50 -4.13
C VAL A 142 9.76 -2.44 -2.97
N CYS A 143 10.68 -2.46 -2.00
CA CYS A 143 10.48 -3.15 -0.73
C CYS A 143 10.02 -2.13 0.31
N LEU A 144 8.73 -2.19 0.65
CA LEU A 144 8.14 -1.35 1.68
C LEU A 144 7.77 -2.19 2.91
N PRO A 145 8.29 -1.88 4.10
CA PRO A 145 7.98 -2.65 5.31
C PRO A 145 6.49 -2.75 5.60
N VAL A 146 5.71 -1.70 5.31
CA VAL A 146 4.25 -1.68 5.58
C VAL A 146 3.46 -2.69 4.76
N ILE A 147 3.97 -3.14 3.62
CA ILE A 147 3.35 -4.15 2.74
C ILE A 147 4.15 -5.47 2.70
N SER A 148 5.14 -5.65 3.59
CA SER A 148 5.83 -6.93 3.69
C SER A 148 4.89 -7.98 4.31
N ALA A 149 4.99 -9.23 3.87
CA ALA A 149 4.09 -10.29 4.32
C ALA A 149 4.13 -10.52 5.84
N GLU A 150 5.26 -10.21 6.47
CA GLU A 150 5.49 -10.30 7.92
C GLU A 150 4.84 -9.16 8.73
N ASN A 151 4.73 -7.96 8.16
CA ASN A 151 4.26 -6.77 8.87
C ASN A 151 2.87 -6.31 8.43
N TRP A 152 2.35 -6.84 7.32
CA TRP A 152 1.06 -6.47 6.78
C TRP A 152 -0.07 -6.75 7.78
N LYS A 153 -0.93 -5.75 7.97
CA LYS A 153 -2.15 -5.87 8.77
C LYS A 153 -3.33 -5.60 7.84
N PRO A 154 -4.40 -6.42 7.85
CA PRO A 154 -5.58 -6.17 7.02
C PRO A 154 -6.30 -4.83 7.28
N ALA A 155 -5.98 -4.19 8.39
CA ALA A 155 -6.46 -2.87 8.74
C ALA A 155 -5.62 -1.70 8.18
N THR A 156 -4.47 -1.99 7.60
CA THR A 156 -3.63 -0.98 6.96
C THR A 156 -4.31 -0.49 5.70
N LYS A 157 -4.57 0.81 5.64
CA LYS A 157 -5.22 1.46 4.49
C LYS A 157 -4.21 1.82 3.39
N THR A 158 -4.70 1.93 2.16
CA THR A 158 -3.90 2.26 0.98
C THR A 158 -3.28 3.66 1.06
N ASP A 159 -3.94 4.62 1.70
CA ASP A 159 -3.39 5.96 1.93
C ASP A 159 -2.12 5.92 2.80
N GLN A 160 -2.11 5.10 3.85
CA GLN A 160 -0.93 4.88 4.71
C GLN A 160 0.22 4.25 3.91
N VAL A 161 -0.10 3.30 3.03
CA VAL A 161 0.88 2.67 2.14
C VAL A 161 1.48 3.70 1.19
N ILE A 162 0.66 4.56 0.57
CA ILE A 162 1.13 5.62 -0.32
C ILE A 162 1.97 6.66 0.44
N GLN A 163 1.56 7.06 1.64
CA GLN A 163 2.34 7.97 2.49
C GLN A 163 3.72 7.38 2.84
N SER A 164 3.77 6.10 3.21
CA SER A 164 5.03 5.40 3.48
C SER A 164 5.93 5.33 2.24
N LEU A 165 5.34 5.11 1.06
CA LEU A 165 6.08 5.12 -0.20
C LEU A 165 6.67 6.51 -0.51
N ILE A 166 5.89 7.57 -0.33
CA ILE A 166 6.34 8.95 -0.57
C ILE A 166 7.44 9.33 0.42
N ALA A 167 7.32 8.92 1.68
CA ALA A 167 8.37 9.10 2.67
C ALA A 167 9.68 8.41 2.22
N LEU A 168 9.62 7.16 1.76
CA LEU A 168 10.78 6.44 1.25
C LEU A 168 11.41 7.11 0.02
N VAL A 169 10.59 7.65 -0.90
CA VAL A 169 11.08 8.38 -2.08
C VAL A 169 11.80 9.68 -1.67
N ASN A 170 11.29 10.37 -0.65
CA ASN A 170 11.88 11.61 -0.16
C ASN A 170 13.13 11.39 0.71
N ASP A 171 13.18 10.29 1.46
CA ASP A 171 14.30 9.92 2.33
C ASP A 171 14.78 8.49 2.05
N PRO A 172 15.69 8.32 1.07
CA PRO A 172 16.24 7.01 0.72
C PRO A 172 16.99 6.35 1.89
N GLN A 173 16.81 5.03 2.03
CA GLN A 173 17.38 4.18 3.09
C GLN A 173 18.55 3.34 2.55
N PRO A 174 19.83 3.81 2.62
CA PRO A 174 20.98 3.12 2.04
C PRO A 174 21.36 1.80 2.73
N GLU A 175 20.86 1.55 3.94
CA GLU A 175 21.09 0.32 4.72
C GLU A 175 20.29 -0.89 4.21
N HIS A 176 19.19 -0.64 3.48
CA HIS A 176 18.33 -1.67 2.89
C HIS A 176 18.05 -1.42 1.40
N PRO A 177 19.09 -1.35 0.55
CA PRO A 177 18.92 -0.96 -0.85
C PRO A 177 18.54 -2.15 -1.72
N LEU A 178 17.78 -1.88 -2.78
CA LEU A 178 17.64 -2.79 -3.92
C LEU A 178 18.77 -2.58 -4.95
N ARG A 179 19.39 -1.39 -4.93
CA ARG A 179 20.48 -0.98 -5.80
C ARG A 179 21.68 -0.52 -4.97
N ALA A 180 22.59 -1.46 -4.69
CA ALA A 180 23.75 -1.25 -3.84
C ALA A 180 24.72 -0.20 -4.41
N ASP A 181 24.86 -0.13 -5.73
CA ASP A 181 25.63 0.88 -6.46
C ASP A 181 25.15 2.31 -6.12
N LEU A 182 23.83 2.51 -6.14
CA LEU A 182 23.23 3.80 -5.83
C LEU A 182 23.29 4.14 -4.35
N ALA A 183 23.14 3.14 -3.48
CA ALA A 183 23.25 3.33 -2.04
C ALA A 183 24.66 3.73 -1.63
N GLU A 184 25.68 3.13 -2.25
CA GLU A 184 27.08 3.49 -2.05
C GLU A 184 27.35 4.92 -2.55
N GLU A 185 26.88 5.28 -3.75
CA GLU A 185 26.99 6.65 -4.27
C GLU A 185 26.27 7.65 -3.36
N TYR A 186 25.05 7.35 -2.91
CA TYR A 186 24.27 8.17 -1.98
C TYR A 186 24.99 8.39 -0.64
N SER A 187 25.73 7.39 -0.16
CA SER A 187 26.42 7.43 1.13
C SER A 187 27.78 8.13 1.04
N LYS A 188 28.53 7.91 -0.05
CA LYS A 188 29.89 8.44 -0.23
C LYS A 188 29.91 9.82 -0.88
N ASP A 189 29.04 10.07 -1.85
CA ASP A 189 28.99 11.33 -2.60
C ASP A 189 27.55 11.76 -2.89
N ARG A 190 26.92 12.33 -1.86
CA ARG A 190 25.55 12.83 -1.95
C ARG A 190 25.35 13.85 -3.05
N LYS A 191 26.35 14.69 -3.34
CA LYS A 191 26.24 15.74 -4.36
C LYS A 191 26.15 15.13 -5.76
N LYS A 192 27.02 14.16 -6.06
CA LYS A 192 26.99 13.41 -7.30
C LYS A 192 25.67 12.64 -7.45
N PHE A 193 25.24 11.96 -6.40
CA PHE A 193 23.94 11.26 -6.38
C PHE A 193 22.80 12.21 -6.73
N CYS A 194 22.67 13.34 -6.02
CA CYS A 194 21.57 14.28 -6.23
C CYS A 194 21.58 14.86 -7.65
N LYS A 195 22.76 15.18 -8.20
CA LYS A 195 22.89 15.65 -9.58
C LYS A 195 22.41 14.58 -10.57
N ASN A 196 22.89 13.35 -10.43
CA ASN A 196 22.50 12.24 -11.30
C ASN A 196 20.99 11.96 -11.22
N ALA A 197 20.44 11.93 -10.00
CA ALA A 197 19.03 11.70 -9.74
C ALA A 197 18.15 12.82 -10.33
N GLU A 198 18.57 14.08 -10.24
CA GLU A 198 17.87 15.22 -10.83
C GLU A 198 17.88 15.15 -12.36
N GLU A 199 19.04 14.89 -12.99
CA GLU A 199 19.17 14.72 -14.44
C GLU A 199 18.33 13.54 -14.94
N PHE A 200 18.33 12.42 -14.20
CA PHE A 200 17.53 11.25 -14.51
C PHE A 200 16.03 11.55 -14.39
N THR A 201 15.62 12.28 -13.35
CA THR A 201 14.24 12.71 -13.15
C THR A 201 13.78 13.62 -14.27
N LYS A 202 14.60 14.56 -14.73
CA LYS A 202 14.27 15.42 -15.88
C LYS A 202 14.14 14.63 -17.18
N LYS A 203 14.92 13.56 -17.34
CA LYS A 203 14.96 12.76 -18.57
C LYS A 203 13.81 11.74 -18.68
N TYR A 204 13.47 11.07 -17.57
CA TYR A 204 12.52 9.96 -17.58
C TYR A 204 11.27 10.19 -16.72
N GLY A 205 11.30 11.16 -15.82
CA GLY A 205 10.15 11.52 -15.00
C GLY A 205 8.99 12.02 -15.85
N GLU A 206 7.77 11.79 -15.38
CA GLU A 206 6.60 12.39 -15.99
C GLU A 206 6.51 13.89 -15.67
N LYS A 207 5.78 14.63 -16.52
CA LYS A 207 5.49 16.03 -16.25
C LYS A 207 4.66 16.11 -14.97
N ARG A 208 5.07 17.01 -14.07
CA ARG A 208 4.30 17.33 -12.87
C ARG A 208 2.93 17.89 -13.30
N PRO A 209 1.83 17.49 -12.64
CA PRO A 209 0.55 18.13 -12.85
C PRO A 209 0.68 19.63 -12.58
N VAL A 210 0.24 20.44 -13.53
CA VAL A 210 -0.02 21.86 -13.32
C VAL A 210 -1.37 21.92 -12.62
N ASP A 211 -1.33 22.12 -11.30
CA ASP A 211 -2.51 22.54 -10.55
C ASP A 211 -2.93 23.96 -10.99
#